data_AF-A0A5N5T968-F1
#
_entry.id   AF-A0A5N5T968-F1
#
_cell.length_a   1.000
_cell.length_b   1.000
_cell.length_c   1.000
_cell.angle_alpha   90.00
_cell.angle_beta   90.00
_cell.angle_gamma   90.00
#
_symmetry.space_group_name_H-M   'P 1'
#
loop_
_entity.id
_entity.type
_entity.pdbx_description
1 polymer ?
#
loop_
_entity_poly.entity_id
_entity_poly.type
_entity_poly.pdbx_seq_one_letter_code
_entity_poly.pdbx_strand_id
1 'polypeptide(L)'
;MLTCILSMVEKTRRALTMLQQREDRESSTGGGRCSSSLSDGRSRSEYDAEVRRHATELVAHAIRSTEDRVAEVKRKAEEAVIEVRKAAVAEVQRAVASAESKAQELVNAERNRIEGLMRELARRESSGDHKVEAQLACWNCGRKAQDTCSGCNVAKYCSPFCQHKDWDHHHKVCSPALATSSVVKVSCKVHKQQQQQQPQQQQQHQQQQQQQQQKELTKTEQ
;
A
#
# COMPACT_ATOMS: atom_id res chain seq x y z
N MET A 1 -17.56 -36.48 -30.96
CA MET A 1 -16.33 -36.32 -30.14
C MET A 1 -15.69 -37.65 -29.78
N LEU A 2 -16.40 -38.58 -29.14
CA LEU A 2 -15.86 -39.89 -28.71
C LEU A 2 -15.26 -40.74 -29.85
N THR A 3 -15.89 -40.73 -31.04
CA THR A 3 -15.39 -41.44 -32.24
C THR A 3 -14.04 -40.94 -32.74
N CYS A 4 -13.75 -39.64 -32.58
CA CYS A 4 -12.48 -39.04 -32.98
C CYS A 4 -11.35 -39.42 -32.02
N ILE A 5 -11.66 -39.48 -30.72
CA ILE A 5 -10.71 -39.88 -29.66
C ILE A 5 -10.34 -41.36 -29.82
N LEU A 6 -11.33 -42.24 -30.04
CA LEU A 6 -11.08 -43.66 -30.30
C LEU A 6 -10.25 -43.88 -31.58
N SER A 7 -10.51 -43.10 -32.64
CA SER A 7 -9.70 -43.17 -33.86
C SER A 7 -8.26 -42.71 -33.66
N MET A 8 -8.02 -41.71 -32.81
CA MET A 8 -6.66 -41.25 -32.48
C MET A 8 -5.90 -42.29 -31.66
N VAL A 9 -6.53 -42.88 -30.64
CA VAL A 9 -5.92 -43.92 -29.80
C VAL A 9 -5.53 -45.14 -30.63
N GLU A 10 -6.39 -45.57 -31.55
CA GLU A 10 -6.13 -46.73 -32.40
C GLU A 10 -4.99 -46.46 -33.40
N LYS A 11 -4.87 -45.22 -33.91
CA LYS A 11 -3.76 -44.79 -34.77
C LYS A 11 -2.44 -44.75 -34.00
N THR A 12 -2.44 -44.22 -32.78
CA THR A 12 -1.26 -44.18 -31.90
C THR A 12 -0.79 -45.59 -31.55
N ARG A 13 -1.71 -46.50 -31.24
CA ARG A 13 -1.40 -47.90 -30.96
C ARG A 13 -0.72 -48.58 -32.15
N ARG A 14 -1.25 -48.41 -33.37
CA ARG A 14 -0.62 -48.96 -34.59
C ARG A 14 0.77 -48.38 -34.86
N ALA A 15 0.95 -47.08 -34.63
CA ALA A 15 2.25 -46.42 -34.80
C ALA A 15 3.30 -46.98 -33.83
N LEU A 16 2.93 -47.21 -32.56
CA LEU A 16 3.84 -47.79 -31.56
C LEU A 16 4.25 -49.22 -31.93
N THR A 17 3.33 -50.06 -32.39
CA THR A 17 3.65 -51.43 -32.84
C THR A 17 4.63 -51.43 -34.03
N MET A 18 4.50 -50.49 -34.95
CA MET A 18 5.45 -50.36 -36.07
C MET A 18 6.85 -49.89 -35.63
N LEU A 19 6.94 -49.07 -34.59
CA LEU A 19 8.23 -48.62 -34.04
C LEU A 19 8.92 -49.75 -33.28
N GLN A 20 8.18 -50.54 -32.48
CA GLN A 20 8.72 -51.70 -31.77
C GLN A 20 9.25 -52.77 -32.74
N GLN A 21 8.53 -53.04 -33.84
CA GLN A 21 9.01 -53.97 -34.88
C GLN A 21 10.27 -53.47 -35.62
N ARG A 22 10.51 -52.15 -35.67
CA ARG A 22 11.74 -51.57 -36.22
C ARG A 22 12.91 -51.71 -35.24
N GLU A 23 12.67 -51.51 -33.95
CA GLU A 23 13.67 -51.68 -32.89
C GLU A 23 14.17 -53.14 -32.81
N ASP A 24 13.26 -54.12 -32.94
CA ASP A 24 13.59 -55.55 -32.98
C ASP A 24 14.36 -55.95 -34.27
N ARG A 25 14.09 -55.27 -35.39
CA ARG A 25 14.81 -55.50 -36.67
C ARG A 25 16.18 -54.82 -36.71
N GLU A 26 16.33 -53.62 -36.16
CA GLU A 26 17.63 -52.96 -36.03
C GLU A 26 18.56 -53.73 -35.07
N SER A 27 17.99 -54.42 -34.08
CA SER A 27 18.73 -55.33 -33.18
C SER A 27 19.23 -56.62 -33.88
N SER A 28 18.63 -57.02 -35.00
CA SER A 28 18.95 -58.28 -35.71
C SER A 28 19.60 -58.09 -37.10
N THR A 29 19.65 -56.86 -37.64
CA THR A 29 20.23 -56.57 -38.97
C THR A 29 21.23 -55.41 -38.96
N GLY A 30 22.23 -55.48 -38.07
CA GLY A 30 23.51 -54.80 -38.27
C GLY A 30 24.32 -55.50 -39.37
N GLY A 31 24.07 -55.16 -40.64
CA GLY A 31 24.92 -55.56 -41.78
C GLY A 31 26.37 -55.13 -41.54
N GLY A 32 27.40 -55.92 -41.83
CA GLY A 32 27.57 -56.74 -43.02
C GLY A 32 28.40 -55.96 -44.04
N ARG A 33 29.75 -56.13 -44.02
CA ARG A 33 30.52 -56.66 -45.17
C ARG A 33 32.05 -56.70 -44.99
N CYS A 34 32.57 -57.79 -45.56
CA CYS A 34 33.88 -58.09 -46.15
C CYS A 34 35.17 -58.02 -45.31
N SER A 35 35.70 -59.21 -45.03
CA SER A 35 37.12 -59.52 -44.86
C SER A 35 37.91 -59.16 -46.12
N SER A 36 38.93 -58.32 -45.97
CA SER A 36 40.16 -58.38 -46.77
C SER A 36 41.30 -57.65 -46.05
N SER A 37 42.38 -58.38 -45.81
CA SER A 37 43.73 -57.90 -45.47
C SER A 37 43.97 -57.49 -44.01
N LEU A 38 44.54 -58.43 -43.27
CA LEU A 38 45.06 -58.27 -41.91
C LEU A 38 46.37 -57.47 -41.95
N SER A 39 46.32 -56.18 -41.63
CA SER A 39 47.36 -55.47 -40.82
C SER A 39 47.17 -53.94 -40.71
N ASP A 40 46.39 -53.28 -41.57
CA ASP A 40 46.35 -51.79 -41.61
C ASP A 40 45.04 -51.13 -41.12
N GLY A 41 43.95 -51.90 -40.97
CA GLY A 41 42.62 -51.37 -40.65
C GLY A 41 42.39 -50.93 -39.18
N ARG A 42 43.22 -51.40 -38.24
CA ARG A 42 43.08 -51.05 -36.81
C ARG A 42 43.44 -49.59 -36.53
N SER A 43 44.45 -49.06 -37.21
CA SER A 43 44.93 -47.69 -37.01
C SER A 43 43.97 -46.64 -37.58
N ARG A 44 43.31 -46.94 -38.71
CA ARG A 44 42.30 -46.07 -39.31
C ARG A 44 40.98 -46.01 -38.52
N SER A 45 40.55 -47.12 -37.94
CA SER A 45 39.37 -47.14 -37.05
C SER A 45 39.59 -46.35 -35.76
N GLU A 46 40.82 -46.34 -35.24
CA GLU A 46 41.21 -45.60 -34.03
C GLU A 46 41.31 -44.09 -34.32
N TYR A 47 41.86 -43.71 -35.48
CA TYR A 47 41.86 -42.32 -35.94
C TYR A 47 40.44 -41.78 -36.16
N ASP A 48 39.57 -42.54 -36.81
CA ASP A 48 38.15 -42.15 -36.98
C ASP A 48 37.43 -42.02 -35.63
N ALA A 49 37.79 -42.82 -34.62
CA ALA A 49 37.25 -42.70 -33.27
C ALA A 49 37.78 -41.46 -32.53
N GLU A 50 39.05 -41.10 -32.70
CA GLU A 50 39.65 -39.86 -32.18
C GLU A 50 39.02 -38.62 -32.82
N VAL A 51 38.85 -38.62 -34.15
CA VAL A 51 38.18 -37.51 -34.87
C VAL A 51 36.74 -37.34 -34.40
N ARG A 52 36.01 -38.45 -34.20
CA ARG A 52 34.66 -38.40 -33.61
C ARG A 52 34.67 -37.85 -32.19
N ARG A 53 35.61 -38.27 -31.33
CA ARG A 53 35.76 -37.73 -29.96
C ARG A 53 36.05 -36.23 -29.97
N HIS A 54 36.94 -35.78 -30.85
CA HIS A 54 37.26 -34.36 -30.98
C HIS A 54 36.07 -33.55 -31.49
N ALA A 55 35.33 -34.06 -32.48
CA ALA A 55 34.10 -33.44 -32.95
C ALA A 55 33.04 -33.34 -31.84
N THR A 56 32.87 -34.39 -31.02
CA THR A 56 31.95 -34.34 -29.87
C THR A 56 32.40 -33.36 -28.80
N GLU A 57 33.71 -33.24 -28.54
CA GLU A 57 34.26 -32.29 -27.58
C GLU A 57 34.07 -30.84 -28.04
N LEU A 58 34.26 -30.56 -29.34
CA LEU A 58 34.01 -29.24 -29.92
C LEU A 58 32.54 -28.85 -29.81
N VAL A 59 31.63 -29.78 -30.11
CA VAL A 59 30.18 -29.56 -29.95
C VAL A 59 29.83 -29.34 -28.48
N ALA A 60 30.38 -30.15 -27.56
CA ALA A 60 30.14 -29.99 -26.13
C ALA A 60 30.68 -28.65 -25.59
N HIS A 61 31.86 -28.22 -26.04
CA HIS A 61 32.41 -26.91 -25.71
C HIS A 61 31.53 -25.77 -26.25
N ALA A 62 31.04 -25.88 -27.49
CA ALA A 62 30.13 -24.90 -28.08
C ALA A 62 28.81 -24.80 -27.28
N ILE A 63 28.23 -25.94 -26.87
CA ILE A 63 27.02 -25.98 -26.05
C ILE A 63 27.26 -25.28 -24.71
N ARG A 64 28.29 -25.69 -23.95
CA ARG A 64 28.64 -25.05 -22.66
C ARG A 64 28.86 -23.55 -22.80
N SER A 65 29.61 -23.14 -23.83
CA SER A 65 29.85 -21.73 -24.11
C SER A 65 28.57 -20.95 -24.41
N THR A 66 27.61 -21.54 -25.14
CA THR A 66 26.32 -20.89 -25.37
C THR A 66 25.45 -20.85 -24.11
N GLU A 67 25.46 -21.90 -23.29
CA GLU A 67 24.74 -21.95 -22.02
C GLU A 67 25.24 -20.89 -21.04
N ASP A 68 26.57 -20.74 -20.91
CA ASP A 68 27.19 -19.71 -20.08
C ASP A 68 26.79 -18.29 -20.54
N ARG A 69 26.75 -18.05 -21.85
CA ARG A 69 26.32 -16.76 -22.40
C ARG A 69 24.85 -16.49 -22.14
N VAL A 70 23.98 -17.51 -22.23
CA VAL A 70 22.55 -17.37 -21.90
C VAL A 70 22.35 -17.11 -20.41
N ALA A 71 23.08 -17.81 -19.53
CA ALA A 71 23.03 -17.61 -18.10
C ALA A 71 23.46 -16.18 -17.72
N GLU A 72 24.52 -15.67 -18.35
CA GLU A 72 25.01 -14.31 -18.14
C GLU A 72 24.01 -13.24 -18.63
N VAL A 73 23.36 -13.46 -19.78
CA VAL A 73 22.30 -12.56 -20.26
C VAL A 73 21.12 -12.56 -19.29
N LYS A 74 20.71 -13.73 -18.79
CA LYS A 74 19.63 -13.85 -17.81
C LYS A 74 19.96 -13.08 -16.52
N ARG A 75 21.16 -13.28 -15.96
CA ARG A 75 21.62 -12.56 -14.77
C ARG A 75 21.59 -11.05 -14.98
N LYS A 76 22.11 -10.56 -16.11
CA LYS A 76 22.10 -9.13 -16.44
C LYS A 76 20.69 -8.56 -16.60
N ALA A 77 19.77 -9.32 -17.20
CA ALA A 77 18.37 -8.91 -17.33
C ALA A 77 17.70 -8.82 -15.96
N GLU A 78 17.92 -9.78 -15.06
CA GLU A 78 17.40 -9.77 -13.70
C GLU A 78 17.95 -8.58 -12.89
N GLU A 79 19.26 -8.32 -12.97
CA GLU A 79 19.89 -7.15 -12.34
C GLU A 79 19.29 -5.84 -12.85
N ALA A 80 19.10 -5.69 -14.16
CA ALA A 80 18.47 -4.51 -14.73
C ALA A 80 17.04 -4.30 -14.21
N VAL A 81 16.25 -5.37 -14.08
CA VAL A 81 14.90 -5.31 -13.50
C VAL A 81 14.95 -4.90 -12.03
N ILE A 82 15.90 -5.41 -11.25
CA ILE A 82 16.10 -5.03 -9.85
C ILE A 82 16.44 -3.54 -9.75
N GLU A 83 17.33 -3.03 -10.60
CA GLU A 83 17.68 -1.61 -10.61
C GLU A 83 16.52 -0.71 -11.02
N VAL A 84 15.73 -1.10 -12.02
CA VAL A 84 14.48 -0.40 -12.36
C VAL A 84 13.51 -0.39 -11.18
N ARG A 85 13.37 -1.52 -10.49
CA ARG A 85 12.52 -1.60 -9.29
C ARG A 85 13.02 -0.68 -8.18
N LYS A 86 14.33 -0.66 -7.91
CA LYS A 86 14.93 0.23 -6.90
C LYS A 86 14.71 1.70 -7.28
N ALA A 87 14.94 2.08 -8.54
CA ALA A 87 14.72 3.44 -9.02
C ALA A 87 13.26 3.86 -8.89
N ALA A 88 12.31 2.99 -9.25
CA ALA A 88 10.88 3.25 -9.08
C ALA A 88 10.49 3.44 -7.62
N VAL A 89 11.01 2.60 -6.71
CA VAL A 89 10.77 2.75 -5.26
C VAL A 89 11.36 4.06 -4.74
N ALA A 90 12.59 4.40 -5.14
CA ALA A 90 13.23 5.64 -4.72
C ALA A 90 12.46 6.88 -5.20
N GLU A 91 11.88 6.85 -6.40
CA GLU A 91 11.04 7.94 -6.91
C GLU A 91 9.77 8.11 -6.09
N VAL A 92 9.06 7.01 -5.83
CA VAL A 92 7.85 7.03 -4.99
C VAL A 92 8.17 7.52 -3.57
N GLN A 93 9.27 7.05 -2.98
CA GLN A 93 9.71 7.49 -1.65
C GLN A 93 10.03 8.99 -1.61
N ARG A 94 10.70 9.52 -2.64
CA ARG A 94 10.94 10.98 -2.74
C ARG A 94 9.65 11.77 -2.85
N ALA A 95 8.69 11.29 -3.65
CA ALA A 95 7.38 11.94 -3.77
C ALA A 95 6.61 11.92 -2.44
N VAL A 96 6.62 10.80 -1.73
CA VAL A 96 6.00 10.66 -0.40
C VAL A 96 6.67 11.59 0.61
N ALA A 97 7.99 11.59 0.72
CA ALA A 97 8.71 12.47 1.64
C ALA A 97 8.42 13.97 1.38
N SER A 98 8.30 14.37 0.11
CA SER A 98 7.90 15.73 -0.25
C SER A 98 6.45 16.04 0.18
N ALA A 99 5.54 15.08 -0.01
CA ALA A 99 4.14 15.23 0.40
C ALA A 99 4.02 15.29 1.94
N GLU A 100 4.79 14.48 2.67
CA GLU A 100 4.85 14.47 4.13
C GLU A 100 5.38 15.80 4.67
N SER A 101 6.46 16.34 4.09
CA SER A 101 6.98 17.66 4.46
C SER A 101 5.93 18.75 4.30
N LYS A 102 5.25 18.79 3.15
CA LYS A 102 4.19 19.77 2.88
C LYS A 102 3.00 19.62 3.83
N ALA A 103 2.60 18.39 4.13
CA ALA A 103 1.54 18.14 5.11
C ALA A 103 1.95 18.63 6.51
N GLN A 104 3.20 18.40 6.92
CA GLN A 104 3.71 18.87 8.19
C GLN A 104 3.78 20.41 8.26
N GLU A 105 4.18 21.07 7.16
CA GLU A 105 4.16 22.53 7.06
C GLU A 105 2.75 23.10 7.22
N LEU A 106 1.73 22.49 6.60
CA LEU A 106 0.33 22.92 6.75
C LEU A 106 -0.16 22.74 8.19
N VAL A 107 0.14 21.60 8.83
CA VAL A 107 -0.22 21.37 10.23
C VAL A 107 0.45 22.40 11.15
N ASN A 108 1.73 22.70 10.93
CA ASN A 108 2.45 23.70 11.69
C ASN A 108 1.89 25.11 11.46
N ALA A 109 1.51 25.44 10.22
CA ALA A 109 0.88 26.72 9.87
C ALA A 109 -0.48 26.89 10.58
N GLU A 110 -1.33 25.86 10.56
CA GLU A 110 -2.61 25.87 11.28
C GLU A 110 -2.41 25.95 12.80
N ARG A 111 -1.42 25.23 13.34
CA ARG A 111 -1.04 25.33 14.75
C ARG A 111 -0.65 26.76 15.12
N ASN A 112 0.21 27.40 14.33
CA ASN A 112 0.64 28.79 14.55
C ASN A 112 -0.53 29.77 14.42
N ARG A 113 -1.46 29.51 13.50
CA ARG A 113 -2.69 30.29 13.32
C ARG A 113 -3.58 30.21 14.56
N ILE A 114 -3.84 29.00 15.07
CA ILE A 114 -4.64 28.78 16.28
C ILE A 114 -3.95 29.43 17.48
N GLU A 115 -2.64 29.25 17.63
CA GLU A 115 -1.88 29.85 18.72
C GLU A 115 -1.90 31.39 18.67
N GLY A 116 -1.84 31.96 17.45
CA GLY A 116 -2.03 33.39 17.23
C GLY A 116 -3.42 33.89 17.66
N LEU A 117 -4.48 33.16 17.28
CA LEU A 117 -5.84 33.48 17.71
C LEU A 117 -6.00 33.36 19.24
N MET A 118 -5.40 32.35 19.87
CA MET A 118 -5.40 32.22 21.33
C MET A 118 -4.69 33.40 22.01
N ARG A 119 -3.54 33.85 21.49
CA ARG A 119 -2.85 35.05 22.01
C ARG A 119 -3.69 36.31 21.86
N GLU A 120 -4.41 36.46 20.74
CA GLU A 120 -5.30 37.60 20.51
C GLU A 120 -6.52 37.59 21.44
N LEU A 121 -7.13 36.42 21.66
CA LEU A 121 -8.19 36.27 22.65
C LEU A 121 -7.69 36.58 24.07
N ALA A 122 -6.51 36.08 24.44
CA ALA A 122 -5.89 36.41 25.73
C ALA A 122 -5.63 37.91 25.90
N ARG A 123 -5.21 38.62 24.83
CA ARG A 123 -5.09 40.09 24.84
C ARG A 123 -6.43 40.79 25.00
N ARG A 124 -7.48 40.29 24.36
CA ARG A 124 -8.84 40.83 24.50
C ARG A 124 -9.41 40.62 25.90
N GLU A 125 -9.14 39.48 26.53
CA GLU A 125 -9.50 39.23 27.93
C GLU A 125 -8.70 40.15 28.87
N SER A 126 -7.40 40.32 28.63
CA SER A 126 -6.56 41.23 29.43
C SER A 126 -6.90 42.71 29.23
N SER A 127 -7.49 43.09 28.10
CA SER A 127 -7.99 44.45 27.81
C SER A 127 -9.49 44.60 28.14
N GLY A 128 -10.08 43.58 28.79
CA GLY A 128 -11.50 43.38 28.99
C GLY A 128 -12.13 44.15 30.15
N ASP A 129 -11.42 45.08 30.80
CA ASP A 129 -11.93 45.75 32.01
C ASP A 129 -13.03 46.80 31.72
N HIS A 130 -13.24 47.20 30.46
CA HIS A 130 -14.21 48.26 30.13
C HIS A 130 -15.46 47.80 29.36
N LYS A 131 -15.45 46.60 28.76
CA LYS A 131 -16.59 46.12 27.94
C LYS A 131 -17.55 45.22 28.71
N VAL A 132 -17.06 44.47 29.71
CA VAL A 132 -17.91 43.63 30.57
C VAL A 132 -18.74 44.49 31.53
N GLU A 133 -18.18 45.59 32.05
CA GLU A 133 -18.91 46.54 32.90
C GLU A 133 -20.08 47.20 32.14
N ALA A 134 -19.89 47.56 30.87
CA ALA A 134 -20.94 48.13 30.02
C ALA A 134 -22.04 47.11 29.65
N GLN A 135 -21.71 45.83 29.49
CA GLN A 135 -22.70 44.75 29.27
C GLN A 135 -23.50 44.39 30.51
N LEU A 136 -23.01 44.77 31.68
CA LEU A 136 -23.69 44.66 32.96
C LEU A 136 -24.34 45.99 33.38
N ALA A 137 -24.52 46.96 32.49
CA ALA A 137 -25.20 48.22 32.82
C ALA A 137 -26.73 48.07 32.79
N CYS A 138 -27.39 48.73 33.73
CA CYS A 138 -28.84 48.80 33.84
C CYS A 138 -29.42 49.58 32.66
N TRP A 139 -30.37 49.00 31.93
CA TRP A 139 -30.99 49.65 30.77
C TRP A 139 -31.69 50.98 31.08
N ASN A 140 -32.23 51.13 32.30
CA ASN A 140 -32.92 52.36 32.72
C ASN A 140 -31.97 53.45 33.24
N CYS A 141 -30.87 53.10 33.93
CA CYS A 141 -30.06 54.07 34.68
C CYS A 141 -28.54 53.97 34.49
N GLY A 142 -28.04 53.04 33.69
CA GLY A 142 -26.62 52.87 33.37
C GLY A 142 -25.73 52.34 34.50
N ARG A 143 -26.24 52.22 35.73
CA ARG A 143 -25.51 51.62 36.86
C ARG A 143 -25.35 50.11 36.70
N LYS A 144 -24.34 49.53 37.36
CA LYS A 144 -24.13 48.08 37.40
C LYS A 144 -25.41 47.34 37.81
N ALA A 145 -25.82 46.42 36.95
CA ALA A 145 -27.00 45.60 37.05
C ALA A 145 -26.61 44.17 37.42
N GLN A 146 -27.36 43.60 38.36
CA GLN A 146 -27.19 42.24 38.85
C GLN A 146 -28.34 41.34 38.40
N ASP A 147 -29.53 41.93 38.20
CA ASP A 147 -30.74 41.23 37.84
C ASP A 147 -30.94 41.26 36.33
N THR A 148 -31.48 40.16 35.80
CA THR A 148 -31.82 40.04 34.38
C THR A 148 -33.32 39.89 34.24
N CYS A 149 -33.91 40.45 33.19
CA CYS A 149 -35.33 40.29 32.92
C CYS A 149 -35.70 38.81 32.79
N SER A 150 -36.62 38.33 33.63
CA SER A 150 -37.08 36.94 33.67
C SER A 150 -37.75 36.46 32.37
N GLY A 151 -38.24 37.38 31.52
CA GLY A 151 -38.93 37.03 30.27
C GLY A 151 -37.98 36.78 29.09
N CYS A 152 -36.92 37.57 28.95
CA CYS A 152 -36.01 37.50 27.80
C CYS A 152 -34.58 37.11 28.14
N ASN A 153 -34.18 37.18 29.42
CA ASN A 153 -32.81 37.00 29.89
C ASN A 153 -31.74 37.88 29.19
N VAL A 154 -32.17 38.96 28.52
CA VAL A 154 -31.28 39.86 27.74
C VAL A 154 -31.14 41.22 28.43
N ALA A 155 -32.24 41.86 28.82
CA ALA A 155 -32.19 43.14 29.51
C ALA A 155 -31.69 42.99 30.96
N LYS A 156 -30.85 43.93 31.39
CA LYS A 156 -30.20 43.94 32.71
C LYS A 156 -30.70 45.14 33.52
N TYR A 157 -30.97 44.92 34.80
CA TYR A 157 -31.45 45.96 35.73
C TYR A 157 -30.71 45.89 37.07
N CYS A 158 -30.50 47.04 37.70
CA CYS A 158 -29.90 47.11 39.05
C CYS A 158 -30.93 46.86 40.16
N SER A 159 -32.22 46.89 39.85
CA SER A 159 -33.30 46.56 40.76
C SER A 159 -34.59 46.30 39.99
N PRO A 160 -35.57 45.58 40.59
CA PRO A 160 -36.91 45.43 40.01
C PRO A 160 -37.60 46.77 39.71
N PHE A 161 -37.30 47.82 40.47
CA PHE A 161 -37.82 49.16 40.21
C PHE A 161 -37.41 49.70 38.83
N CYS A 162 -36.13 49.51 38.45
CA CYS A 162 -35.65 49.93 37.13
C CYS A 162 -36.29 49.13 35.99
N GLN A 163 -36.58 47.85 36.22
CA GLN A 163 -37.29 47.01 35.26
C GLN A 163 -38.71 47.52 35.01
N HIS A 164 -39.46 47.85 36.06
CA HIS A 164 -40.83 48.38 35.91
C HIS A 164 -40.84 49.74 35.20
N LYS A 165 -39.86 50.61 35.47
CA LYS A 165 -39.76 51.94 34.85
C LYS A 165 -39.39 51.88 33.36
N ASP A 166 -38.61 50.88 32.97
CA ASP A 166 -38.26 50.62 31.56
C ASP A 166 -39.29 49.74 30.84
N TRP A 167 -40.29 49.21 31.56
CA TRP A 167 -41.23 48.24 31.00
C TRP A 167 -41.93 48.75 29.74
N ASP A 168 -42.36 50.02 29.69
CA ASP A 168 -43.02 50.64 28.53
C ASP A 168 -42.17 50.63 27.24
N HIS A 169 -40.85 50.61 27.39
CA HIS A 169 -39.90 50.53 26.27
C HIS A 169 -39.45 49.09 26.01
N HIS A 170 -39.15 48.34 27.07
CA HIS A 170 -38.63 46.97 27.00
C HIS A 170 -39.68 45.95 26.55
N HIS A 171 -40.95 46.07 26.92
CA HIS A 171 -41.97 45.05 26.62
C HIS A 171 -42.16 44.79 25.12
N LYS A 172 -41.84 45.78 24.28
CA LYS A 172 -41.93 45.68 22.81
C LYS A 172 -40.85 44.77 22.21
N VAL A 173 -39.75 44.57 22.93
CA VAL A 173 -38.58 43.78 22.50
C VAL A 173 -38.27 42.61 23.45
N CYS A 174 -39.10 42.40 24.47
CA CYS A 174 -38.96 41.31 25.42
C CYS A 174 -39.36 39.99 24.75
N SER A 175 -38.37 39.21 24.29
CA SER A 175 -38.59 37.89 23.69
C SER A 175 -37.60 36.85 24.22
N PRO A 176 -38.06 35.64 24.62
CA PRO A 176 -37.20 34.55 25.07
C PRO A 176 -36.17 34.06 24.02
N ALA A 177 -36.44 34.28 22.73
CA ALA A 177 -35.63 33.77 21.64
C ALA A 177 -34.25 34.46 21.50
N LEU A 178 -34.07 35.63 22.10
CA LEU A 178 -32.86 36.44 21.94
C LEU A 178 -31.68 35.98 22.82
N ALA A 179 -31.91 35.10 23.80
CA ALA A 179 -30.88 34.69 24.76
C ALA A 179 -29.88 33.62 24.24
N THR A 180 -30.13 32.97 23.12
CA THR A 180 -29.43 31.72 22.72
C THR A 180 -28.34 31.86 21.66
N SER A 181 -28.00 33.07 21.21
CA SER A 181 -27.15 33.24 20.01
C SER A 181 -25.62 33.21 20.22
N SER A 182 -25.09 32.94 21.43
CA SER A 182 -23.68 33.25 21.73
C SER A 182 -22.72 32.06 21.91
N VAL A 183 -23.14 30.81 21.74
CA VAL A 183 -22.24 29.65 21.92
C VAL A 183 -22.19 28.80 20.67
N VAL A 184 -21.30 29.15 19.74
CA VAL A 184 -20.94 28.28 18.61
C VAL A 184 -20.13 27.11 19.17
N LYS A 185 -20.80 25.99 19.46
CA LYS A 185 -20.13 24.72 19.73
C LYS A 185 -19.47 24.25 18.44
N VAL A 186 -18.16 24.46 18.29
CA VAL A 186 -17.36 23.80 17.25
C VAL A 186 -17.31 22.31 17.59
N SER A 187 -18.19 21.53 16.96
CA SER A 187 -18.20 20.08 17.07
C SER A 187 -17.16 19.51 16.10
N CYS A 188 -15.93 19.29 16.57
CA CYS A 188 -14.89 18.58 15.83
C CYS A 188 -15.27 17.10 15.69
N LYS A 189 -15.93 16.74 14.60
CA LYS A 189 -16.22 15.35 14.22
C LYS A 189 -15.08 14.76 13.39
N VAL A 190 -13.87 14.74 13.95
CA VAL A 190 -12.70 14.11 13.32
C VAL A 190 -11.84 13.46 14.40
N HIS A 191 -12.34 12.46 15.13
CA HIS A 191 -11.49 11.65 16.04
C HIS A 191 -11.98 10.21 16.28
N LYS A 192 -13.12 9.77 15.73
CA LYS A 192 -13.67 8.44 16.02
C LYS A 192 -13.37 7.35 14.98
N GLN A 193 -12.66 7.64 13.90
CA GLN A 193 -12.44 6.65 12.83
C GLN A 193 -11.02 6.06 12.77
N GLN A 194 -10.07 6.58 13.55
CA GLN A 194 -8.67 6.15 13.49
C GLN A 194 -8.26 5.15 14.59
N GLN A 195 -9.11 4.88 15.59
CA GLN A 195 -8.80 3.96 16.70
C GLN A 195 -9.34 2.52 16.53
N GLN A 196 -10.06 2.19 15.45
CA GLN A 196 -10.61 0.83 15.27
C GLN A 196 -9.88 -0.04 14.24
N GLN A 197 -8.91 0.48 13.48
CA GLN A 197 -8.24 -0.31 12.41
C GLN A 197 -6.86 -0.87 12.80
N GLN A 198 -6.25 -0.45 13.91
CA GLN A 198 -4.93 -0.95 14.33
C GLN A 198 -4.89 -2.44 14.75
N PRO A 199 -5.88 -3.03 15.45
CA PRO A 199 -5.76 -4.43 15.87
C PRO A 199 -5.92 -5.43 14.72
N GLN A 200 -6.60 -5.06 13.62
CA GLN A 200 -6.88 -5.99 12.52
C GLN A 200 -5.66 -6.23 11.61
N GLN A 201 -4.86 -5.19 11.34
CA GLN A 201 -3.62 -5.34 10.55
C GLN A 201 -2.53 -6.10 11.32
N GLN A 202 -2.46 -5.91 12.63
CA GLN A 202 -1.46 -6.59 13.47
C GLN A 202 -1.74 -8.09 13.56
N GLN A 203 -3.02 -8.49 13.62
CA GLN A 203 -3.43 -9.89 13.65
C GLN A 203 -3.17 -10.60 12.31
N GLN A 204 -3.41 -9.94 11.17
CA GLN A 204 -3.07 -10.49 9.85
C GLN A 204 -1.57 -10.68 9.66
N HIS A 205 -0.75 -9.71 10.12
CA HIS A 205 0.71 -9.81 10.02
C HIS A 205 1.26 -10.98 10.86
N GLN A 206 0.73 -11.18 12.06
CA GLN A 206 1.13 -12.28 12.93
C GLN A 206 0.73 -13.65 12.35
N GLN A 207 -0.43 -13.74 11.69
CA GLN A 207 -0.87 -14.96 11.02
C GLN A 207 0.00 -15.31 9.78
N GLN A 208 0.44 -14.30 9.03
CA GLN A 208 1.39 -14.48 7.92
C GLN A 208 2.75 -14.98 8.39
N GLN A 209 3.27 -14.44 9.49
CA GLN A 209 4.54 -14.90 10.07
C GLN A 209 4.47 -16.35 10.54
N GLN A 210 3.36 -16.78 11.16
CA GLN A 210 3.18 -18.18 11.55
C GLN A 210 3.12 -19.12 10.34
N GLN A 211 2.47 -18.71 9.25
CA GLN A 211 2.45 -19.51 8.02
C GLN A 211 3.83 -19.60 7.36
N GLN A 212 4.65 -18.56 7.43
CA GLN A 212 6.02 -18.62 6.93
C GLN A 212 6.89 -19.57 7.77
N GLN A 213 6.77 -19.51 9.10
CA GLN A 213 7.51 -20.44 9.98
C GLN A 213 7.11 -21.91 9.74
N GLN A 214 5.82 -22.20 9.53
CA GLN A 214 5.37 -23.56 9.19
C GLN A 214 5.89 -24.03 7.83
N LYS A 215 6.00 -23.12 6.85
CA LYS A 215 6.59 -23.42 5.54
C LYS A 215 8.10 -23.68 5.61
N GLU A 216 8.83 -23.00 6.50
CA GLU A 216 10.25 -23.27 6.70
C GLU A 216 10.51 -24.58 7.43
N LEU A 217 9.69 -24.92 8.44
CA LEU A 217 9.76 -26.21 9.14
C LEU A 217 9.52 -27.39 8.18
N THR A 218 8.47 -27.31 7.37
CA THR A 218 8.14 -28.36 6.37
C THR A 218 9.15 -28.47 5.23
N LYS A 219 9.92 -27.42 4.94
CA LYS A 219 11.02 -27.43 3.95
C LYS A 219 12.31 -28.06 4.50
N THR A 220 12.45 -28.18 5.81
CA THR A 220 13.65 -28.74 6.46
C THR A 220 13.52 -30.24 6.72
N GLU A 221 12.30 -30.80 6.60
CA GLU A 221 12.00 -32.24 6.78
C GLU A 221 11.99 -33.05 5.46
N GLN A 222 12.37 -32.45 4.32
CA GLN A 222 12.60 -33.11 3.01
C GLN A 222 14.07 -33.01 2.60
#